data_AF-A0AAI9XA35-F1
#
_entry.id   AF-A0AAI9XA35-F1
#
_cell.length_a   1.000
_cell.length_b   1.000
_cell.length_c   1.000
_cell.angle_alpha   90.00
_cell.angle_beta   90.00
_cell.angle_gamma   90.00
#
_symmetry.space_group_name_H-M   'P 1'
#
loop_
_entity.id
_entity.type
_entity.pdbx_description
1 polymer ?
#
loop_
_entity_poly.entity_id
_entity_poly.type
_entity_poly.pdbx_seq_one_letter_code
_entity_poly.pdbx_strand_id
1 'polypeptide(L)'
;MNDMDSLPPPPWGTLSVEQYLITNWNNSTKTPDQQRKMLVADFLNMELIPLEWTEDWDSLPAGIDPPRAPTTEEVDTILRPYRSDVLRWHAMSLFNDQTCPALLRTHYCTDEEEKARHDELMTEWVDSDPFESEAWWAVLNNADLFNFGSEWRRVYEILPELTGSLEPEVDDKLRNPRARKAEDLETFRSDLKTQIAEAKEEAPEAWRDDRDTIIDSLAIGLQKCATRVYLILADEEAFRSGRLYVLYLDGFRNVIREGRMDPEIHDLFGVIGIWMETSEFLEGSTVGEKYRASAELGRELYQLTEEELADPNQ
;
A
#
# COMPACT_ATOMS: atom_id res chain seq x y z
N MET A 1 -23.03 1.91 12.25
CA MET A 1 -22.31 3.07 11.69
C MET A 1 -22.09 4.06 12.83
N ASN A 2 -20.86 4.20 13.31
CA ASN A 2 -20.54 5.18 14.36
C ASN A 2 -20.81 6.59 13.81
N ASP A 3 -21.49 7.42 14.59
CA ASP A 3 -21.78 8.82 14.25
C ASP A 3 -20.49 9.63 14.36
N MET A 4 -19.66 9.50 13.34
CA MET A 4 -18.35 10.15 13.18
C MET A 4 -18.40 11.66 13.31
N ASP A 5 -19.54 12.26 12.99
CA ASP A 5 -19.79 13.70 13.11
C ASP A 5 -19.84 14.15 14.58
N SER A 6 -19.91 13.20 15.54
CA SER A 6 -19.91 13.47 16.98
C SER A 6 -18.54 13.40 17.65
N LEU A 7 -17.52 12.82 17.00
CA LEU A 7 -16.17 12.74 17.54
C LEU A 7 -15.40 14.04 17.28
N PRO A 8 -14.67 14.58 18.27
CA PRO A 8 -13.82 15.75 18.03
C PRO A 8 -12.78 15.40 16.97
N PRO A 9 -12.51 16.27 15.97
CA PRO A 9 -11.56 15.95 14.92
C PRO A 9 -10.15 15.68 15.48
N PRO A 10 -9.33 14.86 14.79
CA PRO A 10 -7.96 14.62 15.24
C PRO A 10 -7.18 15.94 15.39
N PRO A 11 -6.25 16.06 16.35
CA PRO A 11 -5.44 17.27 16.47
C PRO A 11 -4.65 17.55 15.18
N TRP A 12 -4.47 18.81 14.80
CA TRP A 12 -3.70 19.17 13.60
C TRP A 12 -2.20 18.99 13.83
N GLY A 13 -1.50 18.55 12.78
CA GLY A 13 -0.06 18.33 12.79
C GLY A 13 0.35 16.97 13.35
N THR A 14 -0.58 16.05 13.58
CA THR A 14 -0.25 14.70 14.09
C THR A 14 0.19 13.76 12.97
N LEU A 15 -0.31 13.95 11.75
CA LEU A 15 -0.03 13.07 10.62
C LEU A 15 1.27 13.47 9.91
N SER A 16 2.05 12.50 9.44
CA SER A 16 3.35 12.78 8.80
C SER A 16 3.24 13.67 7.57
N VAL A 17 2.17 13.51 6.76
CA VAL A 17 1.93 14.37 5.61
C VAL A 17 1.60 15.80 6.04
N GLU A 18 0.87 15.99 7.15
CA GLU A 18 0.58 17.32 7.69
C GLU A 18 1.89 18.01 8.14
N GLN A 19 2.77 17.28 8.82
CA GLN A 19 4.12 17.76 9.18
C GLN A 19 4.96 18.14 7.96
N TYR A 20 4.95 17.30 6.92
CA TYR A 20 5.65 17.59 5.69
C TYR A 20 5.13 18.86 5.02
N LEU A 21 3.80 19.01 4.93
CA LEU A 21 3.14 20.16 4.33
C LEU A 21 3.54 21.46 5.05
N ILE A 22 3.38 21.53 6.38
CA ILE A 22 3.67 22.76 7.13
C ILE A 22 5.17 23.08 7.23
N THR A 23 6.04 22.09 7.08
CA THR A 23 7.50 22.29 7.11
C THR A 23 8.01 22.79 5.76
N ASN A 24 7.42 22.33 4.66
CA ASN A 24 7.89 22.63 3.30
C ASN A 24 7.02 23.66 2.58
N TRP A 25 6.04 24.25 3.27
CA TRP A 25 5.21 25.31 2.70
C TRP A 25 6.04 26.57 2.46
N ASN A 26 6.13 27.00 1.20
CA ASN A 26 6.71 28.28 0.84
C ASN A 26 5.69 29.13 0.08
N ASN A 27 5.67 30.45 0.28
CA ASN A 27 4.77 31.33 -0.47
C ASN A 27 5.32 31.55 -1.90
N SER A 28 5.31 30.49 -2.71
CA SER A 28 5.79 30.49 -4.09
C SER A 28 4.79 31.14 -5.05
N THR A 29 5.13 31.22 -6.34
CA THR A 29 4.21 31.70 -7.39
C THR A 29 3.06 30.73 -7.70
N LYS A 30 3.03 29.55 -7.07
CA LYS A 30 1.96 28.57 -7.26
C LYS A 30 0.72 28.97 -6.47
N THR A 31 -0.45 28.55 -6.94
CA THR A 31 -1.65 28.59 -6.10
C THR A 31 -1.52 27.60 -4.93
N PRO A 32 -2.19 27.85 -3.78
CA PRO A 32 -2.16 26.92 -2.64
C PRO A 32 -2.49 25.48 -3.03
N ASP A 33 -3.46 25.26 -3.90
CA ASP A 33 -3.87 23.91 -4.33
C ASP A 33 -2.78 23.20 -5.14
N GLN A 34 -2.15 23.91 -6.07
CA GLN A 34 -1.05 23.37 -6.86
C GLN A 34 0.15 23.03 -5.97
N GLN A 35 0.42 23.88 -4.98
CA GLN A 35 1.50 23.64 -4.04
C GLN A 35 1.22 22.44 -3.14
N ARG A 36 -0.01 22.30 -2.62
CA ARG A 36 -0.40 21.11 -1.84
C ARG A 36 -0.21 19.82 -2.63
N LYS A 37 -0.71 19.77 -3.86
CA LYS A 37 -0.56 18.57 -4.72
C LYS A 37 0.90 18.22 -4.96
N MET A 38 1.74 19.22 -5.23
CA MET A 38 3.18 19.03 -5.40
C MET A 38 3.81 18.47 -4.11
N LEU A 39 3.54 19.08 -2.96
CA LEU A 39 4.12 18.64 -1.69
C LEU A 39 3.64 17.24 -1.26
N VAL A 40 2.39 16.87 -1.53
CA VAL A 40 1.91 15.50 -1.29
C VAL A 40 2.64 14.50 -2.19
N ALA A 41 2.84 14.84 -3.47
CA ALA A 41 3.63 14.01 -4.37
C ALA A 41 5.09 13.89 -3.92
N ASP A 42 5.70 14.98 -3.45
CA ASP A 42 7.06 14.98 -2.91
C ASP A 42 7.15 14.10 -1.65
N PHE A 43 6.19 14.21 -0.73
CA PHE A 43 6.09 13.36 0.46
C PHE A 43 6.01 11.87 0.10
N LEU A 44 5.19 11.52 -0.87
CA LEU A 44 5.03 10.16 -1.38
C LEU A 44 6.33 9.61 -2.00
N ASN A 45 7.25 10.46 -2.43
CA ASN A 45 8.54 10.05 -3.01
C ASN A 45 9.69 10.09 -2.00
N MET A 46 9.46 10.47 -0.74
CA MET A 46 10.49 10.41 0.29
C MET A 46 10.92 8.97 0.54
N GLU A 47 12.22 8.69 0.49
CA GLU A 47 12.74 7.37 0.84
C GLU A 47 12.68 7.08 2.34
N LEU A 48 12.82 8.14 3.15
CA LEU A 48 12.97 8.07 4.60
C LEU A 48 12.03 9.07 5.26
N ILE A 49 11.15 8.60 6.15
CA ILE A 49 10.26 9.43 6.94
C ILE A 49 10.88 9.62 8.33
N PRO A 50 11.03 10.86 8.85
CA PRO A 50 11.50 11.09 10.21
C PRO A 50 10.63 10.38 11.26
N LEU A 51 11.24 9.73 12.25
CA LEU A 51 10.52 8.98 13.29
C LEU A 51 9.58 9.86 14.11
N GLU A 52 9.98 11.11 14.35
CA GLU A 52 9.18 12.09 15.08
C GLU A 52 7.86 12.44 14.39
N TRP A 53 7.68 12.06 13.12
CA TRP A 53 6.43 12.23 12.38
C TRP A 53 5.55 10.98 12.35
N THR A 54 6.05 9.83 12.81
CA THR A 54 5.41 8.52 12.63
C THR A 54 5.02 7.85 13.94
N GLU A 55 5.63 8.24 15.06
CA GLU A 55 5.37 7.67 16.39
C GLU A 55 4.48 8.58 17.23
N ASP A 56 3.80 7.97 18.21
CA ASP A 56 3.15 8.74 19.26
C ASP A 56 4.20 9.58 20.00
N TRP A 57 3.89 10.86 20.23
CA TRP A 57 4.85 11.84 20.76
C TRP A 57 5.33 11.45 22.16
N ASP A 58 4.46 10.80 22.94
CA ASP A 58 4.79 10.30 24.28
C ASP A 58 5.68 9.04 24.24
N SER A 59 5.77 8.37 23.09
CA SER A 59 6.61 7.19 22.86
C SER A 59 7.97 7.51 22.23
N LEU A 60 8.25 8.80 21.94
CA LEU A 60 9.51 9.19 21.31
C LEU A 60 10.72 8.93 22.22
N PRO A 61 11.86 8.48 21.65
CA PRO A 61 13.09 8.33 22.41
C PRO A 61 13.53 9.65 23.07
N ALA A 62 14.11 9.55 24.26
CA ALA A 62 14.61 10.72 24.99
C ALA A 62 15.62 11.52 24.15
N GLY A 63 15.40 12.83 24.03
CA GLY A 63 16.24 13.74 23.25
C GLY A 63 15.76 14.00 21.82
N ILE A 64 14.64 13.40 21.41
CA ILE A 64 13.93 13.76 20.18
C ILE A 64 12.86 14.80 20.51
N ASP A 65 12.91 15.94 19.82
CA ASP A 65 11.90 16.97 19.97
C ASP A 65 10.59 16.50 19.32
N PRO A 66 9.43 16.72 19.95
CA PRO A 66 8.15 16.41 19.34
C PRO A 66 7.95 17.26 18.08
N PRO A 67 7.15 16.77 17.12
CA PRO A 67 6.89 17.50 15.90
C PRO A 67 6.20 18.83 16.17
N ARG A 68 6.38 19.77 15.24
CA ARG A 68 5.95 21.16 15.44
C ARG A 68 4.41 21.26 15.47
N ALA A 69 3.86 21.93 16.47
CA ALA A 69 2.45 22.30 16.47
C ALA A 69 2.15 23.34 15.36
N PRO A 70 1.14 23.11 14.49
CA PRO A 70 0.80 24.06 13.44
C PRO A 70 0.17 25.32 14.03
N THR A 71 0.45 26.45 13.40
CA THR A 71 -0.22 27.73 13.72
C THR A 71 -1.64 27.77 13.15
N THR A 72 -2.49 28.66 13.68
CA THR A 72 -3.86 28.84 13.16
C THR A 72 -3.87 29.19 11.67
N GLU A 73 -2.93 30.04 11.21
CA GLU A 73 -2.82 30.40 9.80
C GLU A 73 -2.47 29.18 8.93
N GLU A 74 -1.54 28.33 9.36
CA GLU A 74 -1.19 27.10 8.64
C GLU A 74 -2.35 26.11 8.61
N VAL A 75 -3.09 25.97 9.70
CA VAL A 75 -4.30 25.15 9.72
C VAL A 75 -5.30 25.66 8.68
N ASP A 76 -5.60 26.95 8.68
CA ASP A 76 -6.67 27.49 7.83
C ASP A 76 -6.28 27.61 6.35
N THR A 77 -4.99 27.78 6.04
CA THR A 77 -4.50 27.97 4.66
C THR A 77 -3.95 26.71 4.01
N ILE A 78 -3.37 25.80 4.80
CA ILE A 78 -2.67 24.61 4.30
C ILE A 78 -3.47 23.34 4.58
N LEU A 79 -3.79 23.09 5.85
CA LEU A 79 -4.24 21.76 6.29
C LEU A 79 -5.76 21.57 6.14
N ARG A 80 -6.57 22.52 6.60
CA ARG A 80 -8.03 22.46 6.52
C ARG A 80 -8.54 22.39 5.08
N PRO A 81 -7.98 23.13 4.11
CA PRO A 81 -8.37 22.99 2.71
C PRO A 81 -7.93 21.66 2.08
N TYR A 82 -6.94 20.97 2.66
CA TYR A 82 -6.43 19.69 2.18
C TYR A 82 -7.36 18.54 2.48
N ARG A 83 -7.86 18.45 3.72
CA ARG A 83 -8.58 17.27 4.19
C ARG A 83 -9.70 17.65 5.16
N SER A 84 -10.90 17.13 4.91
CA SER A 84 -12.03 17.20 5.84
C SER A 84 -11.78 16.37 7.10
N ASP A 85 -12.48 16.66 8.19
CA ASP A 85 -12.35 15.92 9.45
C ASP A 85 -12.62 14.42 9.32
N VAL A 86 -13.59 14.00 8.48
CA VAL A 86 -13.86 12.58 8.19
C VAL A 86 -12.64 11.87 7.60
N LEU A 87 -12.06 12.43 6.52
CA LEU A 87 -10.83 11.89 5.93
C LEU A 87 -9.65 11.91 6.92
N ARG A 88 -9.58 12.89 7.83
CA ARG A 88 -8.52 12.94 8.85
C ARG A 88 -8.63 11.80 9.84
N TRP A 89 -9.83 11.37 10.17
CA TRP A 89 -10.04 10.18 10.99
C TRP A 89 -9.62 8.90 10.27
N HIS A 90 -9.99 8.71 9.00
CA HIS A 90 -9.46 7.60 8.20
C HIS A 90 -7.93 7.59 8.21
N ALA A 91 -7.32 8.74 7.93
CA ALA A 91 -5.86 8.88 7.92
C ALA A 91 -5.21 8.55 9.27
N MET A 92 -5.77 9.06 10.38
CA MET A 92 -5.26 8.80 11.72
C MET A 92 -5.34 7.32 12.09
N SER A 93 -6.44 6.65 11.75
CA SER A 93 -6.57 5.21 12.01
C SER A 93 -5.65 4.38 11.13
N LEU A 94 -5.59 4.65 9.82
CA LEU A 94 -4.66 3.99 8.90
C LEU A 94 -3.19 4.15 9.30
N PHE A 95 -2.87 5.28 9.91
CA PHE A 95 -1.54 5.57 10.40
C PHE A 95 -1.17 4.76 11.66
N ASN A 96 -2.12 4.59 12.58
CA ASN A 96 -1.89 3.91 13.87
C ASN A 96 -2.12 2.40 13.81
N ASP A 97 -3.03 1.93 12.95
CA ASP A 97 -3.39 0.53 12.83
C ASP A 97 -2.94 -0.03 11.48
N GLN A 98 -1.94 -0.89 11.57
CA GLN A 98 -1.24 -1.51 10.45
C GLN A 98 -1.60 -2.99 10.31
N THR A 99 -2.66 -3.44 10.97
CA THR A 99 -3.05 -4.85 11.01
C THR A 99 -4.17 -5.18 10.01
N CYS A 100 -5.01 -4.19 9.67
CA CYS A 100 -6.13 -4.33 8.76
C CYS A 100 -5.83 -3.68 7.39
N PRO A 101 -6.03 -4.37 6.26
CA PRO A 101 -5.90 -3.75 4.94
C PRO A 101 -7.02 -2.75 4.66
N ALA A 102 -6.80 -1.79 3.78
CA ALA A 102 -7.89 -0.93 3.31
C ALA A 102 -8.68 -1.60 2.18
N LEU A 103 -10.02 -1.46 2.22
CA LEU A 103 -10.93 -1.75 1.13
C LEU A 103 -11.36 -0.43 0.46
N LEU A 104 -10.94 -0.21 -0.77
CA LEU A 104 -11.26 0.99 -1.54
C LEU A 104 -12.30 0.69 -2.62
N ARG A 105 -13.49 1.30 -2.50
CA ARG A 105 -14.49 1.28 -3.57
C ARG A 105 -14.23 2.41 -4.55
N THR A 106 -13.90 2.07 -5.78
CA THR A 106 -13.59 3.03 -6.85
C THR A 106 -14.70 3.20 -7.86
N HIS A 107 -15.69 2.30 -7.85
CA HIS A 107 -16.81 2.31 -8.80
C HIS A 107 -18.17 2.47 -8.09
N TYR A 108 -18.98 3.40 -8.60
CA TYR A 108 -20.32 3.70 -8.11
C TYR A 108 -21.28 3.76 -9.28
N CYS A 109 -22.27 2.88 -9.31
CA CYS A 109 -23.24 2.81 -10.39
C CYS A 109 -24.24 3.97 -10.30
N THR A 110 -24.66 4.51 -11.45
CA THR A 110 -25.71 5.54 -11.52
C THR A 110 -27.09 4.97 -11.82
N ASP A 111 -27.17 3.71 -12.26
CA ASP A 111 -28.43 3.00 -12.40
C ASP A 111 -28.90 2.51 -11.03
N GLU A 112 -30.15 2.78 -10.66
CA GLU A 112 -30.65 2.55 -9.29
C GLU A 112 -30.77 1.07 -8.93
N GLU A 113 -31.14 0.21 -9.88
CA GLU A 113 -31.28 -1.24 -9.63
C GLU A 113 -29.90 -1.87 -9.45
N GLU A 114 -28.96 -1.54 -10.34
CA GLU A 114 -27.58 -2.00 -10.25
C GLU A 114 -26.84 -1.41 -9.04
N LYS A 115 -27.13 -0.15 -8.69
CA LYS A 115 -26.58 0.48 -7.50
C LYS A 115 -27.02 -0.25 -6.22
N ALA A 116 -28.30 -0.61 -6.11
CA ALA A 116 -28.78 -1.37 -4.95
C ALA A 116 -28.04 -2.72 -4.84
N ARG A 117 -27.87 -3.43 -5.96
CA ARG A 117 -27.10 -4.68 -6.01
C ARG A 117 -25.63 -4.49 -5.62
N HIS A 118 -24.99 -3.42 -6.10
CA HIS A 118 -23.60 -3.11 -5.75
C HIS A 118 -23.46 -2.73 -4.27
N ASP A 119 -24.43 -2.02 -3.71
CA ASP A 119 -24.42 -1.63 -2.30
C ASP A 119 -24.66 -2.86 -1.40
N GLU A 120 -25.50 -3.82 -1.81
CA GLU A 120 -25.65 -5.13 -1.14
C GLU A 120 -24.34 -5.93 -1.14
N LEU A 121 -23.63 -6.01 -2.28
CA LEU A 121 -22.32 -6.67 -2.37
C LEU A 121 -21.27 -5.98 -1.48
N MET A 122 -21.26 -4.64 -1.43
CA MET A 122 -20.39 -3.92 -0.51
C MET A 122 -20.69 -4.26 0.95
N THR A 123 -21.96 -4.37 1.32
CA THR A 123 -22.35 -4.79 2.67
C THR A 123 -21.87 -6.21 2.95
N GLU A 124 -22.02 -7.15 2.00
CA GLU A 124 -21.52 -8.51 2.17
C GLU A 124 -20.01 -8.58 2.42
N TRP A 125 -19.21 -7.81 1.66
CA TRP A 125 -17.76 -7.76 1.85
C TRP A 125 -17.31 -7.06 3.14
N VAL A 126 -18.13 -6.15 3.68
CA VAL A 126 -17.78 -5.35 4.87
C VAL A 126 -18.32 -5.97 6.15
N ASP A 127 -19.46 -6.66 6.11
CA ASP A 127 -20.04 -7.33 7.27
C ASP A 127 -19.28 -8.63 7.65
N SER A 128 -18.29 -9.03 6.85
CA SER A 128 -17.34 -10.10 7.17
C SER A 128 -16.05 -9.58 7.81
N ASP A 129 -15.42 -10.40 8.66
CA ASP A 129 -14.03 -10.20 9.08
C ASP A 129 -13.12 -9.92 7.87
N PRO A 130 -12.23 -8.92 7.91
CA PRO A 130 -11.78 -8.14 9.08
C PRO A 130 -12.53 -6.81 9.31
N PHE A 131 -13.56 -6.51 8.52
CA PHE A 131 -14.15 -5.17 8.42
C PHE A 131 -15.33 -4.96 9.36
N GLU A 132 -15.38 -5.73 10.45
CA GLU A 132 -16.38 -5.58 11.50
C GLU A 132 -16.47 -4.12 11.97
N SER A 133 -17.55 -3.76 12.67
CA SER A 133 -17.93 -2.37 12.94
C SER A 133 -16.85 -1.44 13.53
N GLU A 134 -15.78 -1.99 14.11
CA GLU A 134 -14.63 -1.27 14.67
C GLU A 134 -13.58 -0.88 13.61
N ALA A 135 -13.51 -1.57 12.47
CA ALA A 135 -12.59 -1.34 11.36
C ALA A 135 -13.19 -0.46 10.24
N TRP A 136 -14.24 0.31 10.53
CA TRP A 136 -14.93 1.20 9.58
C TRP A 136 -13.95 2.15 8.84
N TRP A 137 -12.85 2.53 9.49
CA TRP A 137 -11.83 3.42 8.95
C TRP A 137 -11.02 2.81 7.80
N ALA A 138 -10.99 1.47 7.70
CA ALA A 138 -10.34 0.76 6.62
C ALA A 138 -11.23 0.64 5.37
N VAL A 139 -12.54 0.89 5.50
CA VAL A 139 -13.52 0.82 4.41
C VAL A 139 -13.72 2.21 3.79
N LEU A 140 -13.10 2.43 2.63
CA LEU A 140 -13.15 3.67 1.86
C LEU A 140 -14.30 3.62 0.83
N ASN A 141 -15.53 3.80 1.32
CA ASN A 141 -16.78 3.69 0.55
C ASN A 141 -17.60 5.01 0.59
N ASN A 142 -17.18 5.99 -0.20
CA ASN A 142 -17.84 7.28 -0.35
C ASN A 142 -17.65 7.79 -1.79
N ALA A 143 -18.76 7.96 -2.53
CA ALA A 143 -18.73 8.31 -3.95
C ALA A 143 -18.11 9.69 -4.21
N ASP A 144 -18.30 10.67 -3.32
CA ASP A 144 -17.77 12.02 -3.50
C ASP A 144 -16.25 12.09 -3.29
N LEU A 145 -15.70 11.11 -2.57
CA LEU A 145 -14.28 11.07 -2.20
C LEU A 145 -13.47 10.07 -3.03
N PHE A 146 -14.06 8.91 -3.35
CA PHE A 146 -13.31 7.74 -3.83
C PHE A 146 -13.73 7.23 -5.20
N ASN A 147 -14.67 7.89 -5.89
CA ASN A 147 -15.09 7.50 -7.25
C ASN A 147 -14.02 7.85 -8.30
N PHE A 148 -12.94 7.07 -8.29
CA PHE A 148 -11.78 7.25 -9.16
C PHE A 148 -11.80 6.34 -10.39
N GLY A 149 -12.68 5.34 -10.43
CA GLY A 149 -12.67 4.31 -11.47
C GLY A 149 -11.31 3.61 -11.57
N SER A 150 -10.74 3.59 -12.79
CA SER A 150 -9.41 3.01 -13.05
C SER A 150 -8.27 3.82 -12.44
N GLU A 151 -8.47 5.10 -12.13
CA GLU A 151 -7.45 6.00 -11.58
C GLU A 151 -7.34 5.89 -10.05
N TRP A 152 -7.48 4.67 -9.51
CA TRP A 152 -7.52 4.38 -8.07
C TRP A 152 -6.32 4.96 -7.30
N ARG A 153 -5.16 5.12 -7.95
CA ARG A 153 -3.95 5.74 -7.37
C ARG A 153 -4.17 7.18 -6.88
N ARG A 154 -5.20 7.87 -7.37
CA ARG A 154 -5.59 9.19 -6.88
C ARG A 154 -5.96 9.19 -5.40
N VAL A 155 -6.29 8.04 -4.81
CA VAL A 155 -6.49 7.91 -3.36
C VAL A 155 -5.27 8.39 -2.57
N TYR A 156 -4.05 8.18 -3.06
CA TYR A 156 -2.83 8.63 -2.37
C TYR A 156 -2.68 10.15 -2.33
N GLU A 157 -3.38 10.90 -3.19
CA GLU A 157 -3.38 12.36 -3.12
C GLU A 157 -4.11 12.85 -1.84
N ILE A 158 -5.08 12.09 -1.37
CA ILE A 158 -5.93 12.44 -0.21
C ILE A 158 -5.64 11.60 1.03
N LEU A 159 -5.12 10.39 0.87
CA LEU A 159 -4.77 9.43 1.91
C LEU A 159 -3.41 8.76 1.60
N PRO A 160 -2.29 9.51 1.59
CA PRO A 160 -0.94 8.93 1.48
C PRO A 160 -0.60 7.94 2.60
N GLU A 161 -1.34 7.94 3.71
CA GLU A 161 -1.23 6.98 4.81
C GLU A 161 -1.47 5.53 4.37
N LEU A 162 -2.16 5.30 3.24
CA LEU A 162 -2.26 4.00 2.58
C LEU A 162 -0.92 3.44 2.08
N THR A 163 0.16 4.22 2.16
CA THR A 163 1.54 3.77 1.90
C THR A 163 2.31 3.39 3.16
N GLY A 164 1.65 3.45 4.33
CA GLY A 164 2.22 3.00 5.60
C GLY A 164 2.65 1.55 5.51
N SER A 165 3.82 1.24 6.07
CA SER A 165 4.29 -0.16 6.15
C SER A 165 3.44 -0.91 7.15
N LEU A 166 3.07 -2.15 6.83
CA LEU A 166 2.45 -3.07 7.78
C LEU A 166 3.46 -3.56 8.84
N GLU A 167 4.75 -3.47 8.51
CA GLU A 167 5.87 -3.78 9.39
C GLU A 167 6.86 -2.61 9.32
N PRO A 168 6.64 -1.56 10.13
CA PRO A 168 7.50 -0.39 10.13
C PRO A 168 8.83 -0.76 10.78
N GLU A 169 9.90 -0.23 10.22
CA GLU A 169 11.26 -0.45 10.68
C GLU A 169 11.89 0.89 10.94
N VAL A 170 12.70 1.00 11.99
CA VAL A 170 13.41 2.22 12.30
C VAL A 170 14.89 2.02 12.00
N ASP A 171 15.48 2.91 11.19
CA ASP A 171 16.91 2.90 10.94
C ASP A 171 17.72 3.46 12.12
N ASP A 172 19.05 3.28 12.08
CA ASP A 172 19.96 3.75 13.14
C ASP A 172 19.92 5.27 13.36
N LYS A 173 19.32 6.03 12.43
CA LYS A 173 19.16 7.47 12.50
C LYS A 173 17.73 7.88 12.85
N LEU A 174 16.93 6.95 13.37
CA LEU A 174 15.54 7.19 13.77
C LEU A 174 14.70 7.69 12.59
N ARG A 175 14.72 6.95 11.49
CA ARG A 175 13.88 7.20 10.32
C ARG A 175 13.24 5.91 9.84
N ASN A 176 12.01 6.01 9.37
CA ASN A 176 11.27 4.91 8.77
C ASN A 176 11.55 4.85 7.27
N PRO A 177 12.22 3.80 6.77
CA PRO A 177 12.44 3.64 5.35
C PRO A 177 11.17 3.13 4.66
N ARG A 178 10.91 3.66 3.47
CA ARG A 178 9.80 3.19 2.63
C ARG A 178 10.10 1.82 2.02
N ALA A 179 11.34 1.57 1.62
CA ALA A 179 11.77 0.28 1.09
C ALA A 179 12.57 -0.50 2.14
N ARG A 180 12.60 -1.84 2.02
CA ARG A 180 13.50 -2.69 2.80
C ARG A 180 14.95 -2.33 2.53
N LYS A 181 15.81 -2.51 3.54
CA LYS A 181 17.26 -2.32 3.33
C LYS A 181 17.77 -3.48 2.47
N ALA A 182 18.84 -3.22 1.73
CA ALA A 182 19.46 -4.24 0.89
C ALA A 182 19.89 -5.48 1.71
N GLU A 183 20.38 -5.26 2.93
CA GLU A 183 20.83 -6.31 3.86
C GLU A 183 19.71 -7.31 4.21
N ASP A 184 18.48 -6.83 4.36
CA ASP A 184 17.31 -7.68 4.69
C ASP A 184 16.93 -8.60 3.51
N LEU A 185 17.31 -8.21 2.29
CA LEU A 185 17.01 -8.93 1.05
C LEU A 185 18.07 -9.97 0.69
N GLU A 186 19.29 -9.88 1.23
CA GLU A 186 20.43 -10.73 0.81
C GLU A 186 20.16 -12.22 1.04
N THR A 187 19.54 -12.59 2.15
CA THR A 187 19.18 -13.99 2.44
C THR A 187 18.24 -14.53 1.36
N PHE A 188 17.19 -13.77 1.04
CA PHE A 188 16.22 -14.17 0.02
C PHE A 188 16.81 -14.17 -1.40
N ARG A 189 17.78 -13.30 -1.70
CA ARG A 189 18.55 -13.33 -2.95
C ARG A 189 19.37 -14.60 -3.08
N SER A 190 20.05 -15.01 -2.00
CA SER A 190 20.79 -16.26 -1.96
C SER A 190 19.88 -17.48 -2.16
N ASP A 191 18.71 -17.47 -1.52
CA ASP A 191 17.72 -18.54 -1.67
C ASP A 191 17.20 -18.63 -3.12
N LEU A 192 16.84 -17.49 -3.73
CA LEU A 192 16.41 -17.43 -5.13
C LEU A 192 17.48 -18.01 -6.08
N LYS A 193 18.75 -17.66 -5.89
CA LYS A 193 19.85 -18.17 -6.73
C LYS A 193 20.01 -19.68 -6.62
N THR A 194 19.83 -20.22 -5.41
CA THR A 194 19.84 -21.68 -5.16
C THR A 194 18.69 -22.36 -5.88
N GLN A 195 17.47 -21.84 -5.74
CA GLN A 195 16.28 -22.37 -6.41
C GLN A 195 16.38 -22.30 -7.94
N ILE A 196 16.99 -21.23 -8.48
CA ILE A 196 17.27 -21.12 -9.92
C ILE A 196 18.21 -22.24 -10.38
N ALA A 197 19.27 -22.53 -9.63
CA ALA A 197 20.20 -23.59 -9.97
C ALA A 197 19.52 -24.97 -9.95
N GLU A 198 18.68 -25.23 -8.95
CA GLU A 198 17.87 -26.46 -8.85
C GLU A 198 16.89 -26.59 -10.02
N ALA A 199 16.14 -25.53 -10.34
CA ALA A 199 15.19 -25.53 -11.45
C ALA A 199 15.87 -25.80 -12.81
N LYS A 200 17.08 -25.28 -13.02
CA LYS A 200 17.89 -25.57 -14.22
C LYS A 200 18.31 -27.03 -14.30
N GLU A 201 18.64 -27.66 -13.18
CA GLU A 201 19.03 -29.07 -13.12
C GLU A 201 17.83 -29.99 -13.34
N GLU A 202 16.70 -29.68 -12.70
CA GLU A 202 15.49 -30.50 -12.75
C GLU A 202 14.78 -30.45 -14.11
N ALA A 203 14.68 -29.26 -14.71
CA ALA A 203 13.90 -29.04 -15.92
C ALA A 203 14.58 -28.07 -16.91
N PRO A 204 15.72 -28.47 -17.51
CA PRO A 204 16.51 -27.60 -18.38
C PRO A 204 15.77 -27.11 -19.63
N GLU A 205 14.89 -27.94 -20.21
CA GLU A 205 14.09 -27.52 -21.37
C GLU A 205 13.00 -26.51 -20.99
N ALA A 206 12.34 -26.68 -19.83
CA ALA A 206 11.35 -25.73 -19.34
C ALA A 206 12.00 -24.37 -19.02
N TRP A 207 13.22 -24.38 -18.48
CA TRP A 207 14.01 -23.17 -18.27
C TRP A 207 14.27 -22.42 -19.59
N ARG A 208 14.65 -23.13 -20.65
CA ARG A 208 14.89 -22.52 -21.97
C ARG A 208 13.61 -21.96 -22.59
N ASP A 209 12.49 -22.63 -22.38
CA ASP A 209 11.20 -22.25 -22.95
C ASP A 209 10.62 -21.00 -22.26
N ASP A 210 10.65 -20.92 -20.93
CA ASP A 210 10.02 -19.82 -20.17
C ASP A 210 10.74 -19.46 -18.87
N ARG A 211 12.01 -19.06 -19.01
CA ARG A 211 12.87 -18.64 -17.91
C ARG A 211 12.24 -17.59 -17.00
N ASP A 212 11.73 -16.50 -17.59
CA ASP A 212 11.32 -15.32 -16.82
C ASP A 212 10.12 -15.65 -15.92
N THR A 213 9.15 -16.45 -16.41
CA THR A 213 8.01 -16.91 -15.60
C THR A 213 8.46 -17.83 -14.47
N ILE A 214 9.47 -18.68 -14.70
CA ILE A 214 10.06 -19.53 -13.65
C ILE A 214 10.70 -18.65 -12.58
N ILE A 215 11.52 -17.66 -12.96
CA ILE A 215 12.14 -16.73 -12.01
C ILE A 215 11.07 -15.97 -11.21
N ASP A 216 10.05 -15.44 -11.88
CA ASP A 216 8.95 -14.71 -11.25
C ASP A 216 8.18 -15.56 -10.22
N SER A 217 8.12 -16.87 -10.44
CA SER A 217 7.49 -17.84 -9.53
C SER A 217 8.40 -18.17 -8.34
N LEU A 218 9.70 -18.36 -8.56
CA LEU A 218 10.68 -18.67 -7.51
C LEU A 218 10.97 -17.46 -6.61
N ALA A 219 10.85 -16.24 -7.13
CA ALA A 219 11.15 -15.01 -6.40
C ALA A 219 10.09 -14.60 -5.35
N ILE A 220 9.15 -15.47 -5.00
CA ILE A 220 8.02 -15.16 -4.11
C ILE A 220 8.47 -14.64 -2.75
N GLY A 221 9.52 -15.21 -2.16
CA GLY A 221 10.07 -14.76 -0.87
C GLY A 221 10.64 -13.34 -0.92
N LEU A 222 11.35 -13.00 -2.00
CA LEU A 222 11.86 -11.64 -2.24
C LEU A 222 10.73 -10.63 -2.45
N GLN A 223 9.77 -10.99 -3.30
CA GLN A 223 8.59 -10.18 -3.58
C GLN A 223 7.81 -9.90 -2.29
N LYS A 224 7.63 -10.93 -1.44
CA LYS A 224 6.96 -10.82 -0.14
C LYS A 224 7.71 -9.89 0.80
N CYS A 225 9.02 -10.07 0.94
CA CYS A 225 9.86 -9.23 1.78
C CYS A 225 9.83 -7.74 1.34
N ALA A 226 9.85 -7.49 0.04
CA ALA A 226 9.80 -6.14 -0.55
C ALA A 226 8.42 -5.48 -0.47
N THR A 227 7.36 -6.26 -0.29
CA THR A 227 6.00 -5.73 -0.13
C THR A 227 5.86 -5.05 1.22
N ARG A 228 5.29 -3.83 1.21
CA ARG A 228 5.13 -3.00 2.41
C ARG A 228 3.68 -2.90 2.85
N VAL A 229 2.75 -2.96 1.90
CA VAL A 229 1.32 -2.84 2.16
C VAL A 229 0.55 -3.61 1.11
N TYR A 230 -0.70 -3.93 1.40
CA TYR A 230 -1.66 -4.39 0.40
C TYR A 230 -2.96 -3.60 0.47
N LEU A 231 -3.60 -3.45 -0.69
CA LEU A 231 -4.82 -2.67 -0.88
C LEU A 231 -5.84 -3.55 -1.61
N ILE A 232 -7.08 -3.55 -1.13
CA ILE A 232 -8.18 -4.29 -1.74
C ILE A 232 -9.06 -3.29 -2.48
N LEU A 233 -9.39 -3.57 -3.75
CA LEU A 233 -10.24 -2.72 -4.57
C LEU A 233 -11.57 -3.39 -4.87
N ALA A 234 -12.64 -2.65 -4.60
CA ALA A 234 -13.98 -2.87 -5.15
C ALA A 234 -14.16 -1.95 -6.37
N ASP A 235 -13.61 -2.39 -7.50
CA ASP A 235 -13.72 -1.71 -8.79
C ASP A 235 -14.91 -2.22 -9.61
N GLU A 236 -15.08 -1.70 -10.83
CA GLU A 236 -16.20 -2.10 -11.70
C GLU A 236 -16.25 -3.61 -11.97
N GLU A 237 -15.08 -4.23 -12.19
CA GLU A 237 -15.00 -5.67 -12.44
C GLU A 237 -15.33 -6.47 -11.19
N ALA A 238 -14.99 -5.98 -9.99
CA ALA A 238 -15.35 -6.64 -8.75
C ALA A 238 -16.87 -6.75 -8.59
N PHE A 239 -17.61 -5.70 -8.91
CA PHE A 239 -19.09 -5.74 -8.88
C PHE A 239 -19.70 -6.61 -10.00
N ARG A 240 -19.03 -6.71 -11.14
CA ARG A 240 -19.48 -7.56 -12.25
C ARG A 240 -19.29 -9.05 -11.95
N SER A 241 -18.14 -9.40 -11.36
CA SER A 241 -17.69 -10.78 -11.20
C SER A 241 -17.85 -11.33 -9.78
N GLY A 242 -18.10 -10.47 -8.79
CA GLY A 242 -18.03 -10.80 -7.37
C GLY A 242 -16.59 -10.93 -6.84
N ARG A 243 -15.57 -10.54 -7.63
CA ARG A 243 -14.16 -10.81 -7.34
C ARG A 243 -13.40 -9.52 -7.00
N LEU A 244 -13.22 -9.28 -5.70
CA LEU A 244 -12.38 -8.20 -5.19
C LEU A 244 -10.96 -8.30 -5.74
N TYR A 245 -10.32 -7.15 -5.96
CA TYR A 245 -8.96 -7.08 -6.49
C TYR A 245 -7.96 -6.79 -5.39
N VAL A 246 -6.95 -7.65 -5.23
CA VAL A 246 -5.91 -7.50 -4.22
C VAL A 246 -4.64 -7.02 -4.89
N LEU A 247 -4.07 -5.92 -4.38
CA LEU A 247 -2.81 -5.34 -4.80
C LEU A 247 -1.79 -5.43 -3.68
N TYR A 248 -0.65 -6.06 -3.93
CA TYR A 248 0.51 -6.06 -3.05
C TYR A 248 1.52 -5.03 -3.56
N LEU A 249 1.88 -4.08 -2.70
CA LEU A 249 2.55 -2.84 -3.08
C LEU A 249 3.88 -2.67 -2.36
N ASP A 250 4.88 -2.14 -3.05
CA ASP A 250 6.10 -1.63 -2.43
C ASP A 250 5.84 -0.29 -1.69
N GLY A 251 6.86 0.23 -1.01
CA GLY A 251 6.78 1.53 -0.32
C GLY A 251 6.58 2.74 -1.24
N PHE A 252 6.69 2.56 -2.55
CA PHE A 252 6.54 3.58 -3.58
C PHE A 252 5.27 3.40 -4.45
N ARG A 253 4.33 2.56 -3.98
CA ARG A 253 3.03 2.29 -4.63
C ARG A 253 3.13 1.56 -5.97
N ASN A 254 4.26 0.93 -6.27
CA ASN A 254 4.40 0.01 -7.38
C ASN A 254 3.80 -1.34 -6.98
N VAL A 255 3.08 -1.96 -7.93
CA VAL A 255 2.47 -3.28 -7.73
C VAL A 255 3.55 -4.34 -7.87
N ILE A 256 3.84 -5.06 -6.80
CA ILE A 256 4.71 -6.24 -6.79
C ILE A 256 3.94 -7.44 -7.31
N ARG A 257 2.73 -7.65 -6.77
CA ARG A 257 1.81 -8.70 -7.19
C ARG A 257 0.37 -8.22 -7.13
N GLU A 258 -0.46 -8.81 -7.97
CA GLU A 258 -1.88 -8.52 -8.02
C GLU A 258 -2.69 -9.76 -8.39
N GLY A 259 -3.92 -9.85 -7.89
CA GLY A 259 -4.78 -11.00 -8.13
C GLY A 259 -6.23 -10.72 -7.75
N ARG A 260 -7.16 -11.44 -8.40
CA ARG A 260 -8.59 -11.37 -8.10
C ARG A 260 -8.93 -12.48 -7.11
N MET A 261 -9.66 -12.14 -6.06
CA MET A 261 -10.19 -13.14 -5.13
C MET A 261 -11.18 -14.04 -5.87
N ASP A 262 -11.14 -15.34 -5.58
CA ASP A 262 -12.14 -16.28 -6.07
C ASP A 262 -13.07 -16.56 -4.89
N PRO A 263 -14.33 -16.11 -4.90
CA PRO A 263 -15.22 -16.25 -3.73
C PRO A 263 -15.52 -17.71 -3.36
N GLU A 264 -15.21 -18.68 -4.23
CA GLU A 264 -15.34 -20.10 -3.91
C GLU A 264 -14.17 -20.65 -3.08
N ILE A 265 -13.02 -19.94 -3.08
CA ILE A 265 -11.75 -20.41 -2.49
C ILE A 265 -11.23 -19.43 -1.44
N HIS A 266 -11.44 -18.13 -1.66
CA HIS A 266 -10.83 -17.03 -0.92
C HIS A 266 -11.90 -16.24 -0.16
N ASP A 267 -11.57 -15.89 1.08
CA ASP A 267 -12.25 -14.87 1.86
C ASP A 267 -11.23 -13.83 2.35
N LEU A 268 -11.73 -12.68 2.81
CA LEU A 268 -10.89 -11.55 3.22
C LEU A 268 -9.98 -11.89 4.40
N PHE A 269 -10.50 -12.65 5.37
CA PHE A 269 -9.74 -13.12 6.52
C PHE A 269 -8.57 -14.03 6.10
N GLY A 270 -8.81 -14.93 5.14
CA GLY A 270 -7.80 -15.82 4.57
C GLY A 270 -6.70 -15.07 3.82
N VAL A 271 -7.04 -14.01 3.08
CA VAL A 271 -6.02 -13.15 2.42
C VAL A 271 -5.08 -12.53 3.46
N ILE A 272 -5.63 -12.06 4.58
CA ILE A 272 -4.86 -11.47 5.69
C ILE A 272 -4.06 -12.54 6.42
N GLY A 273 -4.64 -13.70 6.69
CA GLY A 273 -3.97 -14.83 7.30
C GLY A 273 -2.78 -15.31 6.47
N ILE A 274 -2.96 -15.48 5.15
CA ILE A 274 -1.86 -15.75 4.22
C ILE A 274 -0.79 -14.67 4.33
N TRP A 275 -1.20 -13.39 4.39
CA TRP A 275 -0.24 -12.31 4.50
C TRP A 275 0.57 -12.38 5.80
N MET A 276 -0.08 -12.60 6.95
CA MET A 276 0.54 -12.53 8.28
C MET A 276 1.29 -13.81 8.67
N GLU A 277 0.83 -14.97 8.22
CA GLU A 277 1.28 -16.26 8.74
C GLU A 277 2.16 -17.04 7.76
N THR A 278 2.26 -16.59 6.50
CA THR A 278 2.97 -17.33 5.44
C THR A 278 3.91 -16.44 4.62
N SER A 279 4.79 -17.10 3.88
CA SER A 279 5.65 -16.46 2.85
C SER A 279 4.96 -16.33 1.48
N GLU A 280 3.65 -16.58 1.42
CA GLU A 280 2.89 -16.63 0.17
C GLU A 280 2.04 -15.37 -0.05
N PHE A 281 1.42 -15.32 -1.23
CA PHE A 281 0.44 -14.34 -1.66
C PHE A 281 -0.88 -15.04 -1.96
N LEU A 282 -1.93 -14.25 -2.26
CA LEU A 282 -3.16 -14.77 -2.83
C LEU A 282 -2.90 -15.78 -3.95
N GLU A 283 -3.55 -16.95 -3.88
CA GLU A 283 -3.46 -17.98 -4.91
C GLU A 283 -3.92 -17.42 -6.26
N GLY A 284 -3.17 -17.72 -7.32
CA GLY A 284 -3.43 -17.17 -8.66
C GLY A 284 -3.02 -15.72 -8.86
N SER A 285 -2.37 -15.08 -7.87
CA SER A 285 -1.75 -13.76 -8.08
C SER A 285 -0.60 -13.81 -9.09
N THR A 286 -0.49 -12.75 -9.88
CA THR A 286 0.56 -12.57 -10.89
C THR A 286 1.51 -11.46 -10.51
N VAL A 287 2.77 -11.56 -10.96
CA VAL A 287 3.78 -10.52 -10.76
C VAL A 287 3.43 -9.26 -11.56
N GLY A 288 3.46 -8.12 -10.88
CA GLY A 288 3.20 -6.82 -11.49
C GLY A 288 4.24 -6.49 -12.57
N GLU A 289 3.81 -5.78 -13.61
CA GLU A 289 4.60 -5.57 -14.83
C GLU A 289 6.03 -5.06 -14.58
N LYS A 290 6.21 -4.14 -13.62
CA LYS A 290 7.52 -3.56 -13.30
C LYS A 290 8.45 -4.50 -12.52
N TYR A 291 7.90 -5.51 -11.87
CA TYR A 291 8.62 -6.48 -11.04
C TYR A 291 8.90 -7.80 -11.73
N ARG A 292 8.42 -7.99 -12.97
CA ARG A 292 8.83 -9.15 -13.78
C ARG A 292 10.35 -9.22 -13.88
N ALA A 293 10.91 -10.42 -13.97
CA ALA A 293 12.35 -10.67 -14.00
C ALA A 293 13.09 -9.85 -15.08
N SER A 294 12.44 -9.59 -16.22
CA SER A 294 12.99 -8.78 -17.32
C SER A 294 12.77 -7.27 -17.18
N ALA A 295 11.97 -6.82 -16.22
CA ALA A 295 11.68 -5.41 -15.98
C ALA A 295 12.67 -4.76 -14.99
N GLU A 296 12.66 -3.42 -14.94
CA GLU A 296 13.64 -2.63 -14.19
C GLU A 296 13.63 -2.92 -12.68
N LEU A 297 12.47 -2.84 -12.02
CA LEU A 297 12.37 -3.07 -10.58
C LEU A 297 12.58 -4.55 -10.23
N GLY A 298 12.16 -5.47 -11.11
CA GLY A 298 12.45 -6.90 -10.95
C GLY A 298 13.95 -7.18 -10.96
N ARG A 299 14.69 -6.62 -11.92
CA ARG A 299 16.16 -6.74 -11.97
C ARG A 299 16.84 -6.14 -10.74
N GLU A 300 16.39 -4.98 -10.28
CA GLU A 300 16.92 -4.32 -9.07
C GLU A 300 16.66 -5.15 -7.80
N LEU A 301 15.47 -5.74 -7.69
CA LEU A 301 15.10 -6.57 -6.55
C LEU A 301 15.89 -7.90 -6.54
N TYR A 302 15.88 -8.61 -7.66
CA TYR A 302 16.41 -9.99 -7.75
C TYR A 302 17.94 -10.05 -7.86
N GLN A 303 18.58 -9.03 -8.45
CA GLN A 303 20.04 -8.94 -8.61
C GLN A 303 20.69 -10.21 -9.18
N LEU A 304 20.04 -10.79 -10.20
CA LEU A 304 20.55 -11.92 -10.94
C LEU A 304 21.64 -11.46 -11.92
N THR A 305 22.71 -12.22 -11.97
CA THR A 305 23.85 -12.08 -12.88
C THR A 305 23.59 -12.82 -14.19
N GLU A 306 24.39 -12.51 -15.21
CA GLU A 306 24.32 -13.20 -16.51
C GLU A 306 24.53 -14.72 -16.39
N GLU A 307 25.31 -15.19 -15.41
CA GLU A 307 25.51 -16.62 -15.16
C GLU A 307 24.22 -17.28 -14.65
N GLU A 308 23.52 -16.63 -13.73
CA GLU A 308 22.23 -17.10 -13.21
C GLU A 308 21.13 -17.05 -14.29
N LEU A 309 21.25 -16.16 -15.27
CA LEU A 309 20.30 -16.04 -16.39
C LEU A 309 20.62 -16.94 -17.59
N ALA A 310 21.83 -17.48 -17.67
CA ALA A 310 22.29 -18.29 -18.79
C ALA A 310 21.59 -19.66 -18.86
N ASP A 311 21.52 -20.22 -20.06
CA ASP A 311 20.99 -21.57 -20.27
C ASP A 311 21.85 -22.64 -19.56
N PRO A 312 21.24 -23.75 -19.11
CA PRO A 312 21.98 -24.91 -18.62
C PRO A 312 22.96 -25.40 -19.69
N ASN A 313 24.22 -25.66 -19.31
CA ASN A 313 25.29 -26.13 -20.21
C ASN A 313 24.81 -27.29 -21.10
N GLN A 314 25.17 -27.24 -22.39
CA GLN A 314 25.07 -28.39 -23.31
C GLN A 314 26.02 -29.52 -22.90
#